data_AF-A0A7Y7IWM7-F1
#
_entry.id   AF-A0A7Y7IWM7-F1
#
_cell.length_a   1.000
_cell.length_b   1.000
_cell.length_c   1.000
_cell.angle_alpha   90.00
_cell.angle_beta   90.00
_cell.angle_gamma   90.00
#
_symmetry.space_group_name_H-M   'P 1'
#
loop_
_entity.id
_entity.type
_entity.pdbx_description
1 polymer ?
#
loop_
_entity_poly.entity_id
_entity_poly.type
_entity_poly.pdbx_seq_one_letter_code
_entity_poly.pdbx_strand_id
1 'polypeptide(L)'
;RATRWAEAIGRMARVSDVAVLDGDMPQGAAQLVVDEATLVMPLAGVIDLTQERQRLEKERSKMEDEIAKVERKLRNADFIARAKPEIVEENRDRLAQWQGERDRLAAALARLA
;
A
#
# COMPACT_ATOMS: atom_id res chain seq x y z
N ARG A 1 -30.18 -9.25 -2.17
CA ARG A 1 -29.77 -9.81 -3.49
C ARG A 1 -28.55 -10.73 -3.39
N ALA A 2 -27.53 -10.40 -2.59
CA ALA A 2 -26.35 -11.23 -2.39
C ALA A 2 -26.69 -12.69 -2.02
N THR A 3 -27.57 -12.92 -1.04
CA THR A 3 -27.98 -14.26 -0.59
C THR A 3 -28.57 -15.12 -1.71
N ARG A 4 -29.33 -14.52 -2.64
CA ARG A 4 -29.94 -15.24 -3.78
C ARG A 4 -28.88 -15.79 -4.74
N TRP A 5 -27.75 -15.10 -4.87
CA TRP A 5 -26.69 -15.45 -5.82
C TRP A 5 -25.41 -15.95 -5.13
N ALA A 6 -25.45 -16.22 -3.82
CA ALA A 6 -24.29 -16.56 -3.00
C ALA A 6 -23.47 -17.72 -3.60
N GLU A 7 -24.15 -18.77 -4.07
CA GLU A 7 -23.50 -19.93 -4.68
C GLU A 7 -22.76 -19.60 -6.00
N ALA A 8 -23.37 -18.77 -6.85
CA ALA A 8 -22.76 -18.35 -8.11
C ALA A 8 -21.57 -17.41 -7.86
N ILE A 9 -21.72 -16.45 -6.94
CA ILE A 9 -20.65 -15.56 -6.50
C ILE A 9 -19.49 -16.38 -5.92
N GLY A 10 -19.78 -17.34 -5.02
CA GLY A 10 -18.80 -18.21 -4.40
C GLY A 10 -17.96 -18.97 -5.41
N ARG A 11 -18.58 -19.60 -6.42
CA ARG A 11 -17.87 -20.30 -7.49
C ARG A 11 -17.00 -19.39 -8.35
N MET A 12 -17.50 -18.22 -8.75
CA MET A 12 -16.77 -17.30 -9.63
C MET A 12 -15.60 -16.63 -8.91
N ALA A 13 -15.82 -16.21 -7.66
CA ALA A 13 -14.81 -15.54 -6.83
C ALA A 13 -13.86 -16.52 -6.12
N ARG A 14 -14.15 -17.83 -6.16
CA ARG A 14 -13.38 -18.89 -5.48
C ARG A 14 -13.28 -18.67 -3.96
N VAL A 15 -14.40 -18.32 -3.34
CA VAL A 15 -14.50 -18.10 -1.89
C VAL A 15 -15.33 -19.20 -1.23
N SER A 16 -15.00 -19.50 0.03
CA SER A 16 -15.64 -20.57 0.80
C SER A 16 -17.05 -20.22 1.26
N ASP A 17 -17.33 -18.94 1.51
CA ASP A 17 -18.62 -18.46 2.00
C ASP A 17 -18.94 -17.06 1.46
N VAL A 18 -20.23 -16.75 1.32
CA VAL A 18 -20.74 -15.44 0.93
C VAL A 18 -21.93 -15.08 1.81
N ALA A 19 -21.72 -14.12 2.69
CA ALA A 19 -22.73 -13.62 3.61
C ALA A 19 -22.90 -12.10 3.50
N VAL A 20 -24.02 -11.60 4.03
CA VAL A 20 -24.17 -10.16 4.27
C VAL A 20 -23.36 -9.84 5.53
N LEU A 21 -22.55 -8.77 5.48
CA LEU A 21 -21.87 -8.29 6.68
C LEU A 21 -22.90 -7.84 7.71
N ASP A 22 -22.87 -8.46 8.87
CA ASP A 22 -23.65 -8.06 10.04
C ASP A 22 -22.73 -7.29 11.00
N GLY A 23 -23.09 -6.04 11.31
CA GLY A 23 -22.29 -5.15 12.14
C GLY A 23 -21.20 -4.37 11.39
N ASP A 24 -20.12 -4.04 12.11
CA ASP A 24 -19.06 -3.15 11.65
C ASP A 24 -18.05 -3.83 10.70
N MET A 25 -17.31 -3.02 9.95
CA MET A 25 -16.23 -3.48 9.08
C MET A 25 -15.14 -4.20 9.89
N PRO A 26 -14.79 -5.45 9.55
CA PRO A 26 -13.68 -6.14 10.22
C PRO A 26 -12.34 -5.42 9.97
N GLN A 27 -11.52 -5.30 11.00
CA GLN A 27 -10.15 -4.75 10.85
C GLN A 27 -9.32 -5.59 9.88
N GLY A 28 -8.58 -4.91 9.00
CA GLY A 28 -7.74 -5.57 7.99
C GLY A 28 -8.53 -6.30 6.90
N ALA A 29 -9.81 -5.98 6.69
CA ALA A 29 -10.57 -6.46 5.54
C ALA A 29 -10.31 -5.61 4.29
N ALA A 30 -10.21 -6.25 3.13
CA ALA A 30 -10.23 -5.55 1.86
C ALA A 30 -11.68 -5.12 1.53
N GLN A 31 -11.85 -3.85 1.18
CA GLN A 31 -13.14 -3.29 0.77
C GLN A 31 -13.11 -2.88 -0.71
N LEU A 32 -14.18 -3.19 -1.44
CA LEU A 32 -14.40 -2.74 -2.82
C LEU A 32 -15.84 -2.27 -2.98
N VAL A 33 -16.05 -1.07 -3.53
CA VAL A 33 -17.38 -0.54 -3.86
C VAL A 33 -17.61 -0.71 -5.36
N VAL A 34 -18.70 -1.37 -5.73
CA VAL A 34 -19.14 -1.58 -7.12
C VAL A 34 -20.61 -1.13 -7.20
N ASP A 35 -20.84 0.01 -7.85
CA ASP A 35 -22.14 0.66 -7.92
C ASP A 35 -22.79 0.81 -6.52
N GLU A 36 -23.88 0.09 -6.29
CA GLU A 36 -24.66 0.10 -5.03
C GLU A 36 -24.24 -1.02 -4.05
N ALA A 37 -23.20 -1.79 -4.37
CA ALA A 37 -22.74 -2.92 -3.57
C ALA A 37 -21.35 -2.68 -2.98
N THR A 38 -21.19 -2.93 -1.69
CA THR A 38 -19.89 -2.98 -1.01
C THR A 38 -19.51 -4.43 -0.77
N LEU A 39 -18.39 -4.85 -1.34
CA LEU A 39 -17.76 -6.14 -1.05
C LEU A 39 -16.75 -5.96 0.08
N VAL A 40 -16.80 -6.89 1.02
CA VAL A 40 -15.89 -6.96 2.17
C VAL A 40 -15.26 -8.34 2.19
N MET A 41 -13.94 -8.40 2.20
CA MET A 41 -13.18 -9.64 2.25
C MET A 41 -12.26 -9.61 3.47
N PRO A 42 -12.59 -10.36 4.54
CA PRO A 42 -11.67 -10.55 5.66
C PRO A 42 -10.39 -11.23 5.17
N LEU A 43 -9.24 -10.58 5.38
CA LEU A 43 -7.94 -11.14 5.00
C LEU A 43 -7.30 -11.96 6.14
N ALA A 44 -7.85 -11.84 7.35
CA ALA A 44 -7.41 -12.60 8.52
C ALA A 44 -7.55 -14.11 8.26
N GLY A 45 -6.43 -14.84 8.31
CA GLY A 45 -6.37 -16.29 8.06
C GLY A 45 -6.02 -16.70 6.63
N VAL A 46 -6.02 -15.78 5.66
CA VAL A 46 -5.51 -16.01 4.29
C VAL A 46 -4.10 -15.43 4.14
N ILE A 47 -3.83 -14.31 4.82
CA ILE A 47 -2.52 -13.65 4.90
C ILE A 47 -2.25 -13.37 6.39
N ASP A 48 -1.03 -13.63 6.85
CA ASP A 48 -0.60 -13.13 8.16
C ASP A 48 -0.45 -11.62 8.07
N LEU A 49 -1.50 -10.90 8.45
CA LEU A 49 -1.57 -9.44 8.43
C LEU A 49 -0.46 -8.80 9.28
N THR A 50 0.01 -9.49 10.33
CA THR A 50 1.12 -9.00 11.14
C THR A 50 2.43 -9.12 10.38
N GLN A 51 2.66 -10.25 9.72
CA GLN A 51 3.84 -10.45 8.88
C GLN A 51 3.84 -9.50 7.67
N GLU A 52 2.69 -9.33 7.01
CA GLU A 52 2.57 -8.44 5.85
C GLU A 52 2.76 -6.98 6.24
N ARG A 53 2.20 -6.56 7.38
CA ARG A 53 2.48 -5.22 7.94
C ARG A 53 3.97 -5.03 8.21
N GLN A 54 4.63 -6.00 8.86
CA GLN A 54 6.07 -5.93 9.14
C GLN A 54 6.91 -5.86 7.85
N ARG A 55 6.53 -6.61 6.81
CA ARG A 55 7.20 -6.58 5.50
C ARG A 55 7.09 -5.18 4.88
N LEU A 56 5.88 -4.63 4.83
CA LEU A 56 5.61 -3.31 4.26
C LEU A 56 6.26 -2.19 5.07
N GLU A 57 6.26 -2.25 6.41
CA GLU A 57 6.98 -1.32 7.29
C GLU A 57 8.49 -1.36 7.02
N LYS A 58 9.06 -2.55 6.87
CA LYS A 58 10.48 -2.72 6.57
C LYS A 58 10.84 -2.17 5.19
N GLU A 59 10.01 -2.38 4.18
CA GLU A 59 10.20 -1.81 2.85
C GLU A 59 10.09 -0.29 2.87
N ARG A 60 9.08 0.25 3.56
CA ARG A 60 8.91 1.70 3.73
C ARG A 60 10.11 2.32 4.45
N SER A 61 10.58 1.70 5.53
CA SER A 61 11.72 2.20 6.31
C SER A 61 12.99 2.26 5.46
N LYS A 62 13.24 1.26 4.60
CA LYS A 62 14.36 1.30 3.64
C LYS A 62 14.23 2.48 2.66
N MET A 63 13.03 2.73 2.15
CA MET A 63 12.81 3.87 1.25
C MET A 63 13.02 5.20 1.97
N GLU A 64 12.55 5.33 3.21
CA GLU A 64 12.76 6.52 4.04
C GLU A 64 14.25 6.79 4.29
N ASP A 65 15.05 5.74 4.53
CA ASP A 65 16.51 5.87 4.70
C ASP A 65 17.20 6.36 3.42
N GLU A 66 16.84 5.81 2.26
CA GLU A 66 17.40 6.23 0.96
C GLU A 66 16.99 7.66 0.59
N ILE A 67 15.72 8.01 0.80
CA ILE A 67 15.21 9.38 0.67
C ILE A 67 16.03 10.32 1.57
N ALA A 68 16.20 10.00 2.85
CA ALA A 68 16.93 10.84 3.79
C ALA A 68 18.41 11.03 3.41
N LYS A 69 19.04 10.04 2.77
CA LYS A 69 20.41 10.16 2.25
C LYS A 69 20.48 11.11 1.06
N VAL A 70 19.57 10.97 0.09
CA VAL A 70 19.56 11.81 -1.12
C VAL A 70 19.12 13.24 -0.81
N GLU A 71 18.12 13.43 0.04
CA GLU A 71 17.74 14.77 0.48
C GLU A 71 18.87 15.49 1.22
N ARG A 72 19.66 14.77 2.04
CA ARG A 72 20.85 15.35 2.67
C ARG A 72 21.88 15.81 1.65
N LYS A 73 22.10 15.04 0.58
CA LYS A 73 22.99 15.44 -0.52
C LYS A 73 22.45 16.66 -1.27
N LEU A 74 21.15 16.67 -1.57
CA LEU A 74 20.49 17.76 -2.29
C LEU A 74 20.30 19.04 -1.44
N ARG A 75 20.31 18.95 -0.11
CA ARG A 75 20.33 20.12 0.79
C ARG A 75 21.73 20.73 0.93
N ASN A 76 22.79 20.01 0.58
CA ASN A 76 24.15 20.52 0.66
C ASN A 76 24.44 21.46 -0.52
N ALA A 77 24.52 22.77 -0.25
CA ALA A 77 24.80 23.80 -1.24
C ALA A 77 26.14 23.57 -1.97
N ASP A 78 27.16 23.03 -1.28
CA ASP A 78 28.44 22.69 -1.91
C ASP A 78 28.32 21.56 -2.93
N PHE A 79 27.43 20.59 -2.66
CA PHE A 79 27.15 19.51 -3.60
C PHE A 79 26.43 20.05 -4.83
N ILE A 80 25.41 20.90 -4.65
CA ILE A 80 24.68 21.50 -5.78
C ILE A 80 25.62 22.39 -6.63
N ALA A 81 26.49 23.17 -5.97
CA ALA A 81 27.37 24.09 -6.67
C ALA A 81 28.52 23.37 -7.42
N ARG A 82 28.96 22.19 -6.96
CA ARG A 82 30.09 21.45 -7.54
C ARG A 82 29.67 20.27 -8.41
N ALA A 83 28.48 19.72 -8.21
CA ALA A 83 27.98 18.60 -9.00
C ALA A 83 27.54 19.09 -10.38
N LYS A 84 27.67 18.21 -11.37
CA LYS A 84 27.14 18.47 -12.71
C LYS A 84 25.61 18.60 -12.65
N PRO A 85 24.99 19.50 -13.43
CA PRO A 85 23.54 19.64 -13.48
C PRO A 85 22.80 18.31 -13.70
N GLU A 86 23.33 17.46 -14.58
CA GLU A 86 22.79 16.12 -14.87
C GLU A 86 22.73 15.22 -13.61
N ILE A 87 23.74 15.29 -12.74
CA ILE A 87 23.78 14.49 -11.50
C ILE A 87 22.77 15.04 -10.50
N VAL A 88 22.61 16.35 -10.42
CA VAL A 88 21.62 16.98 -9.51
C VAL A 88 20.20 16.62 -9.93
N GLU A 89 19.90 16.68 -11.23
CA GLU A 89 18.61 16.27 -11.77
C GLU A 89 18.35 14.77 -11.59
N GLU A 90 19.33 13.89 -11.87
CA GLU A 90 19.18 12.45 -11.61
C GLU A 90 18.87 12.15 -10.13
N ASN A 91 19.49 12.87 -9.19
CA ASN A 91 19.20 12.71 -7.77
C ASN A 91 17.81 13.23 -7.40
N ARG A 92 17.32 14.30 -8.05
CA ARG A 92 15.96 14.82 -7.86
C ARG A 92 14.90 13.85 -8.39
N ASP A 93 15.14 13.27 -9.57
CA ASP A 93 14.25 12.28 -10.17
C ASP A 93 14.18 11.02 -9.31
N ARG A 94 15.32 10.52 -8.84
CA ARG A 94 15.37 9.38 -7.89
C ARG A 94 14.64 9.69 -6.59
N LEU A 95 14.81 10.90 -6.05
CA LEU A 95 14.11 11.32 -4.85
C LEU A 95 12.59 11.29 -5.07
N ALA A 96 12.10 11.85 -6.18
CA ALA A 96 10.67 11.85 -6.51
C ALA A 96 10.13 10.43 -6.69
N GLN A 97 10.87 9.54 -7.35
CA GLN A 97 10.49 8.13 -7.51
C GLN A 97 10.35 7.44 -6.14
N TRP A 98 11.37 7.53 -5.29
CA TRP A 98 11.33 6.88 -3.98
C TRP A 98 10.26 7.46 -3.06
N GLN A 99 10.01 8.78 -3.11
CA GLN A 99 8.90 9.39 -2.41
C GLN A 99 7.55 8.83 -2.88
N GLY A 100 7.36 8.67 -4.19
CA GLY A 100 6.16 8.03 -4.74
C GLY A 100 6.00 6.57 -4.32
N GLU A 101 7.09 5.80 -4.28
CA GLU A 101 7.08 4.41 -3.78
C GLU A 101 6.75 4.34 -2.29
N ARG A 102 7.36 5.20 -1.46
CA ARG A 102 7.06 5.33 -0.02
C ARG A 102 5.58 5.63 0.20
N ASP A 103 5.00 6.54 -0.58
CA ASP A 103 3.60 6.95 -0.42
C ASP A 103 2.64 5.81 -0.78
N ARG A 104 2.96 5.03 -1.82
CA ARG A 104 2.21 3.80 -2.14
C ARG A 104 2.28 2.78 -1.01
N LEU A 105 3.46 2.58 -0.41
CA LEU A 105 3.63 1.67 0.73
C LEU A 105 2.88 2.17 1.98
N ALA A 106 2.89 3.47 2.24
CA ALA A 106 2.14 4.08 3.34
C ALA A 106 0.63 3.92 3.17
N ALA A 107 0.11 4.11 1.95
CA ALA A 107 -1.30 3.88 1.63
C ALA A 107 -1.69 2.40 1.77
N ALA A 108 -0.79 1.46 1.42
CA ALA A 108 -1.02 0.04 1.62
C ALA A 108 -1.07 -0.32 3.12
N LEU A 109 -0.13 0.20 3.93
CA LEU A 109 -0.12 0.03 5.38
C LEU A 109 -1.39 0.58 6.04
N ALA A 110 -1.88 1.75 5.60
CA ALA A 110 -3.11 2.35 6.13
C ALA A 110 -4.37 1.49 5.87
N ARG A 111 -4.37 0.66 4.83
CA ARG A 111 -5.47 -0.29 4.55
C ARG A 111 -5.42 -1.55 5.42
N LEU A 112 -4.28 -1.81 6.07
CA LEU A 112 -4.06 -2.96 6.95
C LEU A 112 -4.18 -2.60 8.44
N ALA A 113 -4.36 -1.31 8.76
CA ALA A 113 -4.60 -0.79 10.11
C ALA A 113 -6.09 -0.85 10.46
#